data_AF-A0A7J9IC75-F1
#
_entry.id   AF-A0A7J9IC75-F1
#
_cell.length_a   1.000
_cell.length_b   1.000
_cell.length_c   1.000
_cell.angle_alpha   90.00
_cell.angle_beta   90.00
_cell.angle_gamma   90.00
#
_symmetry.space_group_name_H-M   'P 1'
#
loop_
_entity.id
_entity.type
_entity.pdbx_description
1 polymer ?
#
loop_
_entity_poly.entity_id
_entity_poly.type
_entity_poly.pdbx_seq_one_letter_code
_entity_poly.pdbx_strand_id
1 'polypeptide(L)'
;MSNDRQVLLKDTIDQRLAPPVGQSAKDVVSTMKIALACLNGNPQLRPTMQQVSQALGRQSLPLPSTFRTIKLEELLGDVVCNG
;
A
#
# COMPACT_ATOMS: atom_id res chain seq x y z
N MET A 1 -20.34 -3.98 12.91
CA MET A 1 -20.20 -3.45 11.53
C MET A 1 -19.24 -2.29 11.62
N SER A 2 -17.94 -2.54 11.43
CA SER A 2 -16.91 -1.51 11.62
C SER A 2 -16.90 -0.54 10.43
N ASN A 3 -16.74 0.76 10.70
CA ASN A 3 -16.64 1.82 9.69
C ASN A 3 -15.29 1.79 8.97
N ASP A 4 -14.90 0.64 8.42
CA ASP A 4 -13.59 0.43 7.78
C ASP A 4 -13.43 1.29 6.50
N ARG A 5 -14.52 1.90 6.00
CA ARG A 5 -14.60 2.80 4.83
C ARG A 5 -14.00 4.20 5.03
N GLN A 6 -13.45 4.48 6.22
CA GLN A 6 -12.90 5.81 6.55
C GLN A 6 -11.46 5.79 7.07
N VAL A 7 -10.79 4.64 7.07
CA VAL A 7 -9.39 4.57 7.54
C VAL A 7 -8.48 5.24 6.50
N LEU A 8 -7.87 6.36 6.89
CA LEU A 8 -6.87 7.03 6.08
C LEU A 8 -5.51 6.38 6.29
N LEU A 9 -4.73 6.26 5.22
CA LEU A 9 -3.39 5.69 5.27
C LEU A 9 -2.50 6.43 6.28
N LYS A 10 -2.58 7.77 6.33
CA LYS A 10 -1.82 8.58 7.28
C LYS A 10 -2.06 8.23 8.76
N ASP A 11 -3.22 7.67 9.09
CA ASP A 11 -3.59 7.35 10.46
C ASP A 11 -3.09 5.95 10.88
N THR A 12 -2.62 5.15 9.91
CA THR A 12 -2.07 3.79 10.12
C THR A 12 -0.54 3.74 10.19
N ILE A 13 0.13 4.80 9.73
CA ILE A 13 1.59 4.93 9.82
C ILE A 13 1.95 5.44 11.22
N ASP A 14 3.18 5.16 11.68
CA ASP A 14 3.71 5.72 12.93
C ASP A 14 3.55 7.25 12.98
N GLN A 15 2.64 7.71 13.84
CA GLN A 15 2.27 9.12 13.98
C GLN A 15 3.38 9.98 14.59
N ARG A 16 4.44 9.35 15.12
CA ARG A 16 5.63 10.05 15.64
C ARG A 16 6.54 10.55 14.51
N LEU A 17 6.36 10.04 13.29
CA LEU A 17 7.12 10.45 12.11
C LEU A 17 6.44 11.63 11.40
N ALA A 18 7.25 12.45 10.73
CA ALA A 18 6.71 13.46 9.84
C ALA A 18 5.94 12.79 8.68
N PRO A 19 4.83 13.37 8.21
CA PRO A 19 4.09 12.81 7.08
C PRO A 19 5.01 12.65 5.85
N PRO A 20 5.02 11.48 5.20
CA PRO A 20 5.90 11.26 4.05
C PRO A 20 5.52 12.17 2.88
N VAL A 21 6.52 12.60 2.13
CA VAL A 21 6.41 13.52 0.98
C VAL A 21 7.26 13.05 -0.19
N GLY A 22 6.92 13.51 -1.40
CA GLY A 22 7.70 13.20 -2.60
C GLY A 22 7.83 11.69 -2.84
N GLN A 23 9.06 11.20 -3.01
CA GLN A 23 9.33 9.80 -3.28
C GLN A 23 8.95 8.88 -2.11
N SER A 24 9.22 9.30 -0.87
CA SER A 24 8.87 8.51 0.33
C SER A 24 7.37 8.22 0.43
N ALA A 25 6.52 9.16 0.04
CA ALA A 25 5.07 8.96 0.03
C ALA A 25 4.64 7.90 -1.00
N LYS A 26 5.29 7.88 -2.17
CA LYS A 26 5.07 6.85 -3.19
C LYS A 26 5.52 5.49 -2.69
N ASP A 27 6.69 5.42 -2.07
CA ASP A 27 7.27 4.16 -1.58
C ASP A 27 6.44 3.56 -0.45
N VAL A 28 5.93 4.38 0.47
CA VAL A 28 5.01 3.92 1.53
C VAL A 28 3.71 3.38 0.93
N VAL A 29 3.13 4.07 -0.05
CA VAL A 29 1.90 3.61 -0.72
C VAL A 29 2.13 2.29 -1.47
N SER A 30 3.21 2.18 -2.24
CA SER A 30 3.57 0.93 -2.92
C SER A 30 3.78 -0.21 -1.93
N THR A 31 4.52 0.04 -0.85
CA THR A 31 4.79 -0.96 0.19
C THR A 31 3.49 -1.40 0.87
N MET A 32 2.58 -0.48 1.15
CA MET A 32 1.30 -0.80 1.76
C MET A 32 0.42 -1.66 0.84
N LYS A 33 0.40 -1.39 -0.47
CA LYS A 33 -0.29 -2.26 -1.46
C LYS A 33 0.27 -3.69 -1.42
N ILE A 34 1.59 -3.84 -1.40
CA ILE A 34 2.24 -5.16 -1.30
C ILE A 34 1.86 -5.85 0.01
N ALA A 35 1.94 -5.13 1.15
CA ALA A 35 1.56 -5.67 2.45
C ALA A 35 0.11 -6.15 2.50
N LEU A 36 -0.82 -5.38 1.91
CA LEU A 36 -2.24 -5.76 1.83
C LEU A 36 -2.45 -7.05 1.01
N ALA A 37 -1.74 -7.23 -0.12
CA ALA A 37 -1.81 -8.48 -0.87
C ALA A 37 -1.20 -9.67 -0.11
N CYS A 38 -0.11 -9.46 0.62
CA CYS A 38 0.48 -10.49 1.48
C CYS A 38 -0.49 -10.95 2.58
N LEU A 39 -1.33 -10.04 3.08
CA LEU A 39 -2.33 -10.29 4.12
C LEU A 39 -3.66 -10.84 3.57
N ASN A 40 -3.75 -11.14 2.27
CA ASN A 40 -5.00 -11.62 1.68
C ASN A 40 -5.51 -12.89 2.40
N GLY A 41 -6.79 -12.89 2.78
CA GLY A 41 -7.43 -14.02 3.47
C GLY A 41 -7.39 -15.30 2.63
N ASN A 42 -7.41 -15.19 1.29
CA ASN A 42 -7.25 -16.31 0.39
C ASN A 42 -5.76 -16.58 0.11
N PRO A 43 -5.21 -17.74 0.51
CA PRO A 43 -3.80 -18.06 0.29
C PRO A 43 -3.39 -18.07 -1.19
N GLN A 44 -4.29 -18.41 -2.11
CA GLN A 44 -4.01 -18.47 -3.55
C GLN A 44 -3.83 -17.09 -4.20
N LEU A 45 -4.32 -16.04 -3.54
CA LEU A 45 -4.16 -14.65 -3.99
C LEU A 45 -2.94 -13.97 -3.36
N ARG A 46 -2.26 -14.61 -2.40
CA ARG A 46 -1.05 -14.04 -1.79
C ARG A 46 0.10 -14.12 -2.80
N PRO A 47 0.92 -13.07 -2.91
CA PRO A 47 2.09 -13.10 -3.77
C PRO A 47 3.16 -14.04 -3.19
N THR A 48 3.96 -14.61 -4.08
CA THR A 48 5.19 -15.30 -3.71
C THR A 48 6.24 -14.31 -3.21
N MET A 49 7.20 -14.77 -2.41
CA MET A 49 8.31 -13.91 -1.96
C MET A 49 9.13 -13.35 -3.14
N GLN A 50 9.24 -14.08 -4.25
CA GLN A 50 9.88 -13.59 -5.47
C GLN A 50 9.12 -12.38 -6.04
N GLN A 51 7.79 -12.47 -6.18
CA GLN A 51 6.98 -11.35 -6.67
C GLN A 51 7.06 -10.14 -5.73
N VAL A 52 7.07 -10.37 -4.42
CA VAL A 52 7.24 -9.29 -3.43
C VAL A 52 8.63 -8.64 -3.55
N SER A 53 9.70 -9.43 -3.65
CA SER A 53 11.06 -8.91 -3.82
C SER A 53 11.20 -8.08 -5.09
N GLN A 54 10.62 -8.55 -6.21
CA GLN A 54 10.60 -7.81 -7.46
C GLN A 54 9.79 -6.51 -7.32
N ALA A 55 8.61 -6.57 -6.68
CA ALA A 55 7.76 -5.40 -6.49
C ALA A 55 8.42 -4.33 -5.60
N LEU A 56 9.13 -4.73 -4.55
CA LEU A 56 9.88 -3.81 -3.68
C LEU A 56 11.10 -3.20 -4.39
N GLY A 57 11.67 -3.89 -5.38
CA GLY A 57 12.78 -3.38 -6.19
C GLY A 57 12.36 -2.46 -7.33
N ARG A 58 11.06 -2.38 -7.67
CA ARG A 58 10.54 -1.51 -8.73
C ARG A 58 10.40 -0.07 -8.22
N GLN A 59 10.57 0.90 -9.12
CA GLN A 59 10.30 2.30 -8.79
C GLN A 59 8.81 2.52 -8.52
N SER A 60 8.49 3.24 -7.44
CA SER A 60 7.11 3.53 -7.08
C SER A 60 6.42 4.45 -8.08
N LEU A 61 5.17 4.11 -8.42
CA LEU A 61 4.35 4.89 -9.34
C LEU A 61 3.95 6.25 -8.76
N PRO A 62 3.61 7.23 -9.61
CA PRO A 62 3.06 8.51 -9.17
C PRO A 62 1.80 8.32 -8.31
N LEU A 63 1.65 9.13 -7.28
CA LEU A 63 0.45 9.12 -6.46
C LEU A 63 -0.71 9.79 -7.21
N PRO A 64 -1.91 9.17 -7.25
CA PRO A 64 -3.09 9.78 -7.85
C PRO A 64 -3.65 10.94 -7.00
N SER A 65 -3.33 10.96 -5.70
CA SER A 65 -3.80 11.95 -4.74
C SER A 65 -2.74 12.25 -3.66
N THR A 66 -3.02 13.23 -2.81
CA THR A 66 -2.10 13.55 -1.70
C THR A 66 -2.10 12.43 -0.68
N PHE A 67 -0.93 12.05 -0.15
CA PHE A 67 -0.78 10.98 0.85
C PHE A 67 -1.80 11.05 2.00
N ARG A 68 -2.12 12.26 2.46
CA ARG A 68 -3.04 12.51 3.59
C ARG A 68 -4.50 12.16 3.32
N THR A 69 -4.92 12.09 2.06
CA THR A 69 -6.30 11.84 1.65
C THR A 69 -6.53 10.40 1.20
N ILE A 70 -5.46 9.63 0.99
CA ILE A 70 -5.54 8.23 0.55
C ILE A 70 -6.20 7.42 1.66
N LYS A 71 -7.30 6.76 1.32
CA LYS A 71 -7.91 5.74 2.17
C LYS A 71 -7.30 4.38 1.91
N LEU A 72 -7.36 3.52 2.93
CA LEU A 72 -6.87 2.15 2.83
C LEU A 72 -7.62 1.33 1.76
N GLU A 73 -8.92 1.59 1.58
CA GLU A 73 -9.76 0.94 0.56
C GLU A 73 -9.27 1.19 -0.87
N GLU A 74 -8.71 2.38 -1.15
CA GLU A 74 -8.16 2.73 -2.46
C GLU A 74 -6.91 1.91 -2.81
N LEU A 75 -6.25 1.33 -1.81
CA LEU A 75 -5.05 0.52 -2.00
C LEU A 75 -5.37 -0.94 -2.34
N LEU A 76 -6.60 -1.39 -2.12
CA LEU A 76 -7.03 -2.77 -2.39
C LEU A 76 -7.24 -3.05 -3.89
N GLY A 77 -7.28 -2.02 -4.73
CA GLY A 77 -7.74 -2.10 -6.12
C GLY A 77 -6.77 -2.66 -7.17
N ASP A 78 -5.46 -2.68 -6.92
CA ASP A 78 -4.47 -3.00 -7.98
C ASP A 78 -3.19 -3.59 -7.41
N VAL A 79 -3.23 -4.83 -6.93
CA VAL A 79 -1.99 -5.62 -6.78
C VAL A 79 -1.80 -6.48 -8.01
N VAL A 80 -1.40 -5.80 -9.10
CA VAL A 80 -0.87 -6.49 -10.27
C VAL A 80 0.59 -6.79 -9.98
N CYS A 81 0.83 -7.88 -9.25
CA CYS A 81 2.13 -8.55 -9.26
C CYS A 81 2.28 -9.32 -10.58
N ASN A 82 2.23 -8.62 -11.72
CA ASN A 82 2.65 -9.23 -12.98
C ASN A 82 4.17 -9.42 -12.92
N GLY A 83 4.56 -10.68 -13.15
CA GLY A 83 5.89 -11.26 -12.93
C GLY A 83 7.03 -10.60 -13.67
#